data_AF-A0AAV9ZN74-F1
#
_entry.id   AF-A0AAV9ZN74-F1
#
_cell.length_a   1.000
_cell.length_b   1.000
_cell.length_c   1.000
_cell.angle_alpha   90.00
_cell.angle_beta   90.00
_cell.angle_gamma   90.00
#
_symmetry.space_group_name_H-M   'P 1'
#
loop_
_entity.id
_entity.type
_entity.pdbx_description
1 polymer ?
#
loop_
_entity_poly.entity_id
_entity_poly.type
_entity_poly.pdbx_seq_one_letter_code
_entity_poly.pdbx_strand_id
1 'polypeptide(L)' 'TPCTNVPIFCLLCPTTPPRKSPPVFWKYSIYSHIQRAHPHHWDELWSRPTNLAADMALNISIS' A
#
# COMPACT_ATOMS: atom_id res chain seq x y z
N THR A 1 8.47 -21.27 9.38
CA THR A 1 8.99 -20.01 8.79
C THR A 1 7.79 -19.15 8.43
N PRO A 2 7.54 -18.00 9.09
CA PRO A 2 6.43 -17.17 8.65
C PRO A 2 6.83 -16.56 7.30
N CYS A 3 6.17 -17.00 6.23
CA CYS A 3 6.25 -16.36 4.94
C CYS A 3 5.49 -15.03 5.05
N THR A 4 6.18 -13.93 5.30
CA THR A 4 5.61 -12.56 5.46
C THR A 4 5.12 -11.96 4.14
N ASN A 5 4.77 -12.79 3.16
CA ASN A 5 4.15 -12.36 1.91
C ASN A 5 2.64 -12.19 2.13
N VAL A 6 2.27 -11.18 2.92
CA VAL A 6 0.87 -10.76 3.05
C VAL A 6 0.52 -9.83 1.89
N PRO A 7 -0.54 -10.11 1.12
CA PRO A 7 -1.02 -9.20 0.09
C PRO A 7 -1.54 -7.90 0.73
N ILE A 8 -1.07 -6.75 0.25
CA ILE A 8 -1.47 -5.42 0.73
C ILE A 8 -2.44 -4.81 -0.29
N PHE A 9 -3.66 -4.53 0.14
CA PHE A 9 -4.65 -3.84 -0.68
C PHE A 9 -4.40 -2.34 -0.66
N CYS A 10 -4.23 -1.72 -1.84
CA CYS A 10 -4.12 -0.27 -1.95
C CYS A 10 -5.52 0.35 -1.94
N LEU A 11 -5.89 0.94 -0.82
CA LEU A 11 -7.18 1.62 -0.63
C LEU A 11 -7.17 3.07 -1.18
N LEU A 12 -6.01 3.57 -1.60
CA LEU A 12 -5.85 4.90 -2.19
C LEU A 12 -6.24 4.95 -3.67
N CYS A 13 -6.22 3.80 -4.35
CA CYS A 13 -6.60 3.71 -5.75
C CYS A 13 -8.13 3.84 -5.91
N PRO A 14 -8.62 4.63 -6.89
CA PRO A 14 -10.05 4.73 -7.16
C PRO A 14 -10.61 3.36 -7.59
N THR A 15 -11.72 2.97 -6.97
CA THR A 15 -12.43 1.72 -7.26
C THR A 15 -13.54 1.99 -8.28
N THR A 16 -13.18 2.03 -9.57
CA THR A 16 -14.12 2.32 -10.67
C THR A 16 -14.02 1.31 -11.82
N PRO A 17 -15.13 0.72 -12.36
CA PRO A 17 -16.45 0.39 -11.77
C PRO A 17 -16.36 -1.01 -11.06
N PRO A 18 -17.42 -1.81 -10.73
CA PRO A 18 -17.44 -2.80 -9.63
C PRO A 18 -16.64 -4.09 -9.90
N ARG A 19 -15.36 -3.97 -10.25
CA ARG A 19 -14.40 -5.06 -10.18
C ARG A 19 -14.04 -5.26 -8.71
N LYS A 20 -14.89 -6.05 -8.05
CA LYS A 20 -14.70 -7.05 -6.99
C LYS A 20 -13.59 -6.90 -5.91
N SER A 21 -12.49 -6.17 -6.08
CA SER A 21 -11.48 -5.93 -5.03
C SER A 21 -10.53 -4.77 -5.38
N PRO A 22 -10.03 -3.99 -4.39
CA PRO A 22 -8.94 -3.03 -4.58
C PRO A 22 -7.65 -3.70 -5.10
N PRO A 23 -6.76 -2.97 -5.79
CA PRO A 23 -5.53 -3.53 -6.32
C PRO A 23 -4.62 -4.01 -5.19
N VAL A 24 -4.02 -5.18 -5.41
CA VAL A 24 -3.16 -5.86 -4.44
C VAL A 24 -1.69 -5.70 -4.84
N PHE A 25 -0.85 -5.40 -3.87
CA PHE A 25 0.59 -5.28 -4.04
C PHE A 25 1.33 -6.02 -2.91
N TRP A 26 2.56 -6.41 -3.19
CA TRP A 26 3.48 -6.93 -2.17
C TRP A 26 4.24 -5.81 -1.49
N LYS A 27 4.83 -6.05 -0.31
CA LYS A 27 5.55 -5.05 0.50
C LYS A 27 6.45 -4.14 -0.36
N TYR A 28 7.42 -4.69 -1.08
CA TYR A 28 8.33 -3.86 -1.88
C TYR A 28 7.65 -3.17 -3.07
N SER A 29 6.64 -3.81 -3.66
CA SER A 29 5.89 -3.25 -4.78
C SER A 29 4.95 -2.11 -4.37
N ILE A 30 4.39 -2.15 -3.14
CA ILE A 30 3.48 -1.12 -2.65
C ILE A 30 4.22 0.19 -2.36
N TYR A 31 5.47 0.16 -1.87
CA TYR A 31 6.27 1.37 -1.68
C TYR A 31 6.45 2.11 -3.01
N SER A 32 6.94 1.41 -4.04
CA SER A 32 7.13 1.99 -5.37
C SER A 32 5.83 2.44 -6.02
N HIS A 33 4.72 1.74 -5.74
CA HIS A 33 3.40 2.13 -6.20
C HIS A 33 2.95 3.44 -5.54
N ILE A 34 3.02 3.56 -4.21
CA ILE A 34 2.62 4.77 -3.49
C ILE A 34 3.49 5.95 -3.91
N GLN A 35 4.81 5.78 -3.98
CA GLN A 35 5.72 6.84 -4.42
C GLN A 35 5.35 7.41 -5.79
N ARG A 36 4.93 6.56 -6.74
CA ARG A 36 4.66 6.98 -8.13
C ARG A 36 3.20 7.39 -8.38
N ALA A 37 2.25 6.66 -7.80
CA ALA A 37 0.81 6.84 -8.05
C ALA A 37 0.11 7.70 -6.99
N HIS A 38 0.69 7.79 -5.78
CA HIS A 38 0.13 8.51 -4.64
C HIS A 38 1.19 9.38 -3.95
N PRO A 39 1.86 10.31 -4.65
CA PRO A 39 2.98 11.08 -4.09
C PRO A 39 2.60 11.90 -2.85
N HIS A 40 1.33 12.33 -2.71
CA HIS A 40 0.84 13.00 -1.50
C HIS A 40 0.82 12.10 -0.25
N HIS A 41 0.90 10.79 -0.43
CA HIS A 41 0.97 9.78 0.65
C HIS A 41 2.38 9.21 0.77
N TRP A 42 3.38 9.84 0.15
CA TRP A 42 4.78 9.44 0.23
C TRP A 42 5.60 10.51 0.95
N ASP A 43 6.28 10.10 2.02
CA ASP A 43 7.23 10.94 2.74
C ASP A 43 8.63 10.70 2.16
N GLU A 44 9.13 11.65 1.37
CA GLU A 44 10.47 11.59 0.76
C GLU A 44 11.59 11.61 1.81
N LEU A 45 11.42 12.31 2.92
CA LEU A 45 12.46 12.45 3.96
C LEU A 45 12.74 11.11 4.64
N TRP A 46 11.67 10.34 4.87
CA TRP A 46 11.75 9.05 5.55
C TRP A 46 11.60 7.85 4.59
N SER A 47 11.47 8.12 3.28
CA SER A 47 11.24 7.13 2.22
C SER A 47 10.16 6.09 2.59
N ARG A 48 9.03 6.58 3.08
CA ARG A 48 7.94 5.74 3.59
C ARG A 48 6.55 6.30 3.26
N PRO A 49 5.52 5.45 3.20
CA PRO A 49 4.15 5.92 3.09
C PRO A 49 3.70 6.66 4.35
N THR A 50 2.88 7.69 4.17
CA THR A 50 2.26 8.48 5.23
C THR A 50 0.77 8.67 4.96
N ASN A 51 0.00 9.00 6.00
CA ASN A 51 -1.45 9.22 5.93
C ASN A 51 -2.23 8.04 5.32
N LEU A 52 -1.79 6.81 5.57
CA LEU A 52 -2.48 5.61 5.12
C LEU A 52 -3.65 5.25 6.05
N ALA A 53 -4.67 4.59 5.51
CA ALA A 53 -5.70 3.95 6.31
C ALA A 53 -5.08 2.90 7.26
N ALA A 54 -5.65 2.75 8.46
CA ALA A 54 -5.08 1.91 9.52
C ALA A 54 -4.82 0.47 9.09
N ASP A 55 -5.74 -0.13 8.33
CA ASP A 55 -5.59 -1.50 7.81
C ASP A 55 -4.41 -1.63 6.84
N MET A 56 -4.24 -0.65 5.94
CA MET A 56 -3.14 -0.62 4.99
C MET A 56 -1.79 -0.38 5.70
N ALA A 57 -1.75 0.53 6.67
CA ALA A 57 -0.57 0.80 7.47
C ALA A 57 -0.11 -0.43 8.27
N LEU A 58 -1.05 -1.15 8.88
CA LEU A 58 -0.79 -2.35 9.66
C LEU A 58 -0.14 -3.45 8.79
N ASN A 59 -0.71 -3.70 7.61
CA ASN A 59 -0.19 -4.71 6.68
C ASN A 59 1.18 -4.34 6.08
N ILE A 60 1.52 -3.04 6.01
CA ILE A 60 2.85 -2.56 5.61
C ILE A 60 3.86 -2.68 6.75
N SER A 61 3.45 -2.50 8.01
CA SER A 61 4.32 -2.49 9.19
C SER A 61 4.60 -3.87 9.82
N ILE A 62 3.74 -4.88 9.63
CA ILE A 62 3.84 -6.19 10.31
C ILE A 62 4.83 -7.17 9.64
N SER A 63 5.27 -6.91 8.41
CA SER A 63 6.16 -7.79 7.63
C SER A 63 7.56 -7.22 7.46
#